data_AF-A0A243WHD1-F1
#
_entry.id   AF-A0A243WHD1-F1
#
_cell.length_a   1.000
_cell.length_b   1.000
_cell.length_c   1.000
_cell.angle_alpha   90.00
_cell.angle_beta   90.00
_cell.angle_gamma   90.00
#
_symmetry.space_group_name_H-M   'P 1'
#
loop_
_entity.id
_entity.type
_entity.pdbx_description
1 polymer ?
#
loop_
_entity_poly.entity_id
_entity_poly.type
_entity_poly.pdbx_seq_one_letter_code
_entity_poly.pdbx_strand_id
1 'polypeptide(L)'
;MADFTHYFPTLLAHEGGYCHDLQDPGGETYKGIARVSNPKWSGWPTVDAVKARAALPTPVPRAGWRALSKALEAEATLNALIMSFYKASYWNPLSLDAVLSQCVAEQLADHGVNAGTARPAKMLQYLLATEFGVKLVVDGQVGSVPRIDTGIDVVGQPACVVVLAAVPR
;
A
#
# COMPACT_ATOMS: atom_id res chain seq x y z
N MET A 1 -13.28 -11.96 -2.59
CA MET A 1 -13.01 -10.56 -2.23
C MET A 1 -11.66 -10.19 -2.81
N ALA A 2 -11.29 -8.91 -2.82
CA ALA A 2 -10.05 -8.46 -3.46
C ALA A 2 -8.82 -9.11 -2.81
N ASP A 3 -7.80 -9.32 -3.63
CA ASP A 3 -6.58 -10.03 -3.27
C ASP A 3 -5.37 -9.10 -3.43
N PHE A 4 -4.69 -8.82 -2.31
CA PHE A 4 -3.48 -8.02 -2.30
C PHE A 4 -2.35 -8.65 -3.13
N THR A 5 -2.26 -9.98 -3.17
CA THR A 5 -1.20 -10.68 -3.92
C THR A 5 -1.35 -10.51 -5.43
N HIS A 6 -2.57 -10.25 -5.92
CA HIS A 6 -2.84 -9.89 -7.30
C HIS A 6 -2.35 -8.46 -7.62
N TYR A 7 -2.57 -7.52 -6.69
CA TYR A 7 -2.20 -6.11 -6.86
C TYR A 7 -0.68 -5.86 -6.72
N PHE A 8 -0.04 -6.57 -5.78
CA PHE A 8 1.33 -6.29 -5.36
C PHE A 8 2.38 -6.28 -6.50
N PRO A 9 2.34 -7.19 -7.51
CA PRO A 9 3.26 -7.13 -8.65
C PRO A 9 3.14 -5.84 -9.47
N THR A 10 1.92 -5.33 -9.66
CA THR A 10 1.66 -4.09 -10.41
C THR A 10 2.21 -2.88 -9.65
N LEU A 11 1.98 -2.84 -8.34
CA LEU A 11 2.58 -1.82 -7.46
C LEU A 11 4.11 -1.83 -7.58
N LEU A 12 4.74 -3.00 -7.46
CA LEU A 12 6.20 -3.13 -7.55
C LEU A 12 6.80 -2.80 -8.92
N ALA A 13 6.01 -2.90 -10.00
CA ALA A 13 6.47 -2.52 -11.34
C ALA A 13 6.64 -1.00 -11.48
N HIS A 14 5.87 -0.22 -10.72
CA HIS A 14 5.98 1.23 -10.65
C HIS A 14 6.96 1.70 -9.56
N GLU A 15 7.14 0.90 -8.49
CA GLU A 15 8.07 1.19 -7.40
C GLU A 15 9.53 0.92 -7.80
N GLY A 16 10.37 1.94 -7.66
CA GLY A 16 11.78 1.92 -8.09
C GLY A 16 12.69 0.94 -7.34
N GLY A 17 13.94 0.84 -7.78
CA GLY A 17 14.97 0.06 -7.10
C GLY A 17 15.58 0.77 -5.89
N TYR A 18 16.81 0.42 -5.56
CA TYR A 18 17.61 1.13 -4.57
C TYR A 18 17.94 2.55 -5.06
N CYS A 19 17.78 3.54 -4.19
CA CYS A 19 18.15 4.93 -4.41
C CYS A 19 18.74 5.51 -3.11
N HIS A 20 19.71 6.40 -3.21
CA HIS A 20 20.17 7.21 -2.09
C HIS A 20 20.68 8.55 -2.63
N ASP A 21 19.75 9.39 -3.07
CA ASP A 21 20.08 10.77 -3.45
C ASP A 21 20.34 11.58 -2.18
N LEU A 22 21.54 12.14 -2.06
CA LEU A 22 21.96 12.90 -0.87
C LEU A 22 21.24 14.26 -0.76
N GLN A 23 20.61 14.72 -1.84
CA GLN A 23 19.78 15.94 -1.83
C GLN A 23 18.32 15.64 -1.50
N ASP A 24 17.91 14.37 -1.52
CA ASP A 24 16.56 13.95 -1.17
C ASP A 24 16.45 13.77 0.36
N PRO A 25 15.52 14.47 1.05
CA PRO A 25 15.31 14.31 2.49
C PRO A 25 14.91 12.89 2.91
N GLY A 26 14.41 12.05 1.98
CA GLY A 26 14.09 10.65 2.24
C GLY A 26 15.33 9.77 2.48
N GLY A 27 16.51 10.22 2.00
CA GLY A 27 17.77 9.50 2.12
C GLY A 27 17.75 8.15 1.38
N GLU A 28 18.34 7.13 2.01
CA GLU A 28 18.38 5.78 1.44
C GLU A 28 16.98 5.17 1.33
N THR A 29 16.59 4.76 0.13
CA THR A 29 15.26 4.24 -0.21
C THR A 29 15.40 2.95 -1.02
N TYR A 30 14.57 1.96 -0.71
CA TYR A 30 14.47 0.73 -1.51
C TYR A 30 13.01 0.36 -1.71
N LYS A 31 12.58 0.19 -2.97
CA LYS A 31 11.19 -0.13 -3.33
C LYS A 31 10.18 0.81 -2.64
N GLY A 32 10.42 2.12 -2.75
CA GLY A 32 9.60 3.17 -2.14
C GLY A 32 9.71 3.33 -0.61
N ILE A 33 10.34 2.38 0.10
CA ILE A 33 10.50 2.44 1.55
C ILE A 33 11.73 3.28 1.91
N ALA A 34 11.52 4.52 2.33
CA ALA A 34 12.58 5.44 2.75
C ALA A 34 13.06 5.16 4.18
N ARG A 35 14.39 5.10 4.40
CA ARG A 35 14.99 4.79 5.72
C ARG A 35 14.73 5.88 6.74
N VAL A 36 14.73 7.15 6.32
CA VAL A 36 14.46 8.28 7.21
C VAL A 36 13.05 8.20 7.82
N SER A 37 12.04 7.89 6.99
CA SER A 37 10.65 7.76 7.44
C SER A 37 10.36 6.43 8.14
N ASN A 38 11.14 5.38 7.82
CA ASN A 38 10.93 4.02 8.33
C ASN A 38 12.20 3.43 8.97
N PRO A 39 12.82 4.09 9.98
CA PRO A 39 14.14 3.71 10.47
C PRO A 39 14.17 2.35 11.18
N LYS A 40 13.00 1.88 11.65
CA LYS A 40 12.82 0.61 12.36
C LYS A 40 12.30 -0.53 11.46
N TRP A 41 12.17 -0.29 10.15
CA TRP A 41 11.72 -1.34 9.24
C TRP A 41 12.72 -2.51 9.22
N SER A 42 12.22 -3.72 9.40
CA SER A 42 13.02 -4.94 9.55
C SER A 42 13.74 -5.38 8.27
N GLY A 43 13.49 -4.74 7.13
CA GLY A 43 14.23 -4.98 5.88
C GLY A 43 15.62 -4.35 5.85
N TRP A 44 15.87 -3.30 6.65
CA TRP A 44 17.15 -2.58 6.62
C TRP A 44 18.39 -3.43 6.95
N PRO A 45 18.37 -4.32 7.96
CA PRO A 45 19.49 -5.22 8.21
C PRO A 45 19.88 -6.07 7.01
N THR A 46 18.90 -6.56 6.22
CA THR A 46 19.17 -7.32 5.00
C THR A 46 19.78 -6.43 3.92
N VAL A 47 19.29 -5.20 3.75
CA VAL A 47 19.87 -4.21 2.83
C VAL A 47 21.33 -3.94 3.17
N ASP A 48 21.63 -3.75 4.46
CA ASP A 48 22.99 -3.49 4.95
C ASP A 48 23.91 -4.70 4.75
N ALA A 49 23.42 -5.92 5.03
CA ALA A 49 24.16 -7.15 4.77
C ALA A 49 24.46 -7.36 3.27
N VAL A 50 23.51 -7.04 2.38
CA VAL A 50 23.69 -7.14 0.93
C VAL A 50 24.70 -6.12 0.40
N LYS A 51 24.73 -4.90 0.95
CA LYS A 51 25.78 -3.91 0.64
C LYS A 51 27.16 -4.40 1.09
N ALA A 52 27.25 -4.94 2.31
CA ALA A 52 28.49 -5.44 2.88
C ALA A 52 29.08 -6.61 2.07
N ARG A 53 28.27 -7.62 1.72
CA ARG A 53 28.73 -8.76 0.89
C ARG A 53 29.15 -8.35 -0.52
N ALA A 54 28.55 -7.28 -1.05
CA ALA A 54 28.88 -6.72 -2.36
C ALA A 54 30.11 -5.81 -2.31
N ALA A 55 30.70 -5.58 -1.13
CA ALA A 55 31.83 -4.68 -0.89
C ALA A 55 31.62 -3.28 -1.50
N LEU A 56 30.37 -2.77 -1.45
CA LEU A 56 30.03 -1.47 -2.02
C LEU A 56 30.48 -0.33 -1.09
N PRO A 57 31.03 0.76 -1.63
CA PRO A 57 31.33 1.95 -0.84
C PRO A 57 30.04 2.57 -0.27
N THR A 58 30.17 3.29 0.84
CA THR A 58 29.07 3.99 1.52
C THR A 58 29.32 5.50 1.47
N PRO A 59 28.40 6.32 0.92
CA PRO A 59 27.14 5.91 0.28
C PRO A 59 27.37 5.17 -1.05
N VAL A 60 26.43 4.29 -1.41
CA VAL A 60 26.50 3.52 -2.67
C VAL A 60 26.39 4.48 -3.86
N PRO A 61 27.40 4.56 -4.75
CA PRO A 61 27.37 5.44 -5.90
C PRO A 61 26.27 5.02 -6.87
N ARG A 62 25.72 5.98 -7.62
CA ARG A 62 24.62 5.75 -8.57
C ARG A 62 24.89 4.62 -9.56
N ALA A 63 26.13 4.46 -10.00
CA ALA A 63 26.55 3.35 -10.87
C ALA A 63 26.30 1.96 -10.26
N GLY A 64 26.30 1.84 -8.93
CA GLY A 64 26.06 0.61 -8.19
C GLY A 64 24.58 0.32 -7.91
N TRP A 65 23.67 1.29 -8.07
CA TRP A 65 22.26 1.14 -7.67
C TRP A 65 21.56 0.01 -8.41
N ARG A 66 21.79 -0.16 -9.71
CA ARG A 66 21.19 -1.24 -10.50
C ARG A 66 21.67 -2.61 -10.05
N ALA A 67 22.98 -2.76 -9.81
CA ALA A 67 23.55 -4.02 -9.35
C ALA A 67 23.06 -4.39 -7.94
N LEU A 68 23.02 -3.40 -7.04
CA LEU A 68 22.48 -3.58 -5.69
C LEU A 68 20.98 -3.91 -5.73
N SER A 69 20.18 -3.23 -6.54
CA SER A 69 18.75 -3.52 -6.71
C SER A 69 18.52 -4.98 -7.11
N LYS A 70 19.26 -5.46 -8.12
CA LYS A 70 19.19 -6.86 -8.56
C LYS A 70 19.59 -7.84 -7.45
N ALA A 71 20.62 -7.51 -6.68
CA ALA A 71 21.07 -8.35 -5.56
C ALA A 71 20.04 -8.40 -4.42
N LEU A 72 19.35 -7.28 -4.14
CA LEU A 72 18.29 -7.20 -3.14
C LEU A 72 17.01 -7.92 -3.60
N GLU A 73 16.65 -7.83 -4.89
CA GLU A 73 15.49 -8.52 -5.45
C GLU A 73 15.59 -10.05 -5.37
N ALA A 74 16.81 -10.58 -5.32
CA ALA A 74 17.06 -12.01 -5.11
C ALA A 74 16.79 -12.48 -3.66
N GLU A 75 16.65 -11.55 -2.71
CA GLU A 75 16.42 -11.87 -1.29
C GLU A 75 14.94 -12.14 -1.01
N ALA A 76 14.53 -13.42 -1.05
CA ALA A 76 13.14 -13.82 -0.84
C ALA A 76 12.53 -13.29 0.47
N THR A 77 13.31 -13.31 1.57
CA THR A 77 12.86 -12.78 2.87
C THR A 77 12.65 -11.26 2.81
N LEU A 78 13.50 -10.52 2.09
CA LEU A 78 13.33 -9.07 1.93
C LEU A 78 12.07 -8.76 1.12
N ASN A 79 11.81 -9.52 0.05
CA ASN A 79 10.60 -9.36 -0.76
C ASN A 79 9.33 -9.59 0.08
N ALA A 80 9.33 -10.59 0.97
CA ALA A 80 8.22 -10.82 1.88
C ALA A 80 8.00 -9.67 2.89
N LEU A 81 9.08 -9.03 3.34
CA LEU A 81 9.02 -7.86 4.23
C LEU A 81 8.47 -6.62 3.50
N ILE A 82 8.82 -6.43 2.23
CA ILE A 82 8.25 -5.35 1.39
C ILE A 82 6.75 -5.58 1.20
N MET A 83 6.36 -6.79 0.84
CA MET A 83 4.94 -7.16 0.69
C MET A 83 4.15 -6.91 1.97
N SER A 84 4.70 -7.34 3.11
CA SER A 84 4.07 -7.13 4.42
C SER A 84 3.95 -5.65 4.77
N PHE A 85 4.97 -4.85 4.46
CA PHE A 85 4.96 -3.41 4.67
C PHE A 85 3.82 -2.74 3.89
N TYR A 86 3.71 -2.99 2.58
CA TYR A 86 2.67 -2.35 1.77
C TYR A 86 1.27 -2.84 2.13
N LYS A 87 1.10 -4.13 2.45
CA LYS A 87 -0.19 -4.64 2.92
C LYS A 87 -0.62 -3.95 4.21
N ALA A 88 0.29 -3.84 5.19
CA ALA A 88 -0.01 -3.22 6.47
C ALA A 88 -0.24 -1.71 6.36
N SER A 89 0.49 -1.00 5.50
CA SER A 89 0.46 0.45 5.41
C SER A 89 -0.65 1.00 4.52
N TYR A 90 -1.05 0.27 3.47
CA TYR A 90 -1.92 0.84 2.42
C TYR A 90 -3.13 -0.03 2.07
N TRP A 91 -3.07 -1.35 2.29
CA TRP A 91 -4.20 -2.24 1.99
C TRP A 91 -5.11 -2.46 3.20
N ASN A 92 -4.53 -2.85 4.33
CA ASN A 92 -5.26 -3.15 5.56
C ASN A 92 -5.97 -1.94 6.16
N PRO A 93 -5.40 -0.72 6.19
CA PRO A 93 -6.10 0.45 6.77
C PRO A 93 -7.34 0.86 5.98
N LEU A 94 -7.47 0.38 4.74
CA LEU A 94 -8.61 0.58 3.86
C LEU A 94 -9.55 -0.63 3.84
N SER A 95 -9.29 -1.66 4.67
CA SER A 95 -10.06 -2.91 4.74
C SER A 95 -10.30 -3.55 3.36
N LEU A 96 -9.32 -3.48 2.46
CA LEU A 96 -9.49 -3.85 1.05
C LEU A 96 -9.70 -5.36 0.82
N ASP A 97 -9.24 -6.21 1.74
CA ASP A 97 -9.58 -7.65 1.73
C ASP A 97 -11.11 -7.86 1.79
N ALA A 98 -11.91 -6.87 2.23
CA ALA A 98 -13.36 -6.92 2.26
C ALA A 98 -14.06 -6.45 0.96
N VAL A 99 -13.34 -5.75 0.09
CA VAL A 99 -13.90 -5.16 -1.12
C VAL A 99 -14.16 -6.24 -2.16
N LEU A 100 -15.36 -6.25 -2.76
CA LEU A 100 -15.72 -7.28 -3.75
C LEU A 100 -15.06 -7.05 -5.12
N SER A 101 -14.84 -5.80 -5.50
CA SER A 101 -14.24 -5.42 -6.78
C SER A 101 -12.74 -5.23 -6.65
N GLN A 102 -11.97 -6.11 -7.31
CA GLN A 102 -10.51 -6.00 -7.38
C GLN A 102 -10.08 -4.61 -7.90
N CYS A 103 -10.64 -4.16 -9.03
CA CYS A 103 -10.31 -2.84 -9.59
C CYS A 103 -10.54 -1.69 -8.61
N VAL A 104 -11.64 -1.70 -7.85
CA VAL A 104 -11.90 -0.64 -6.87
C VAL A 104 -10.86 -0.70 -5.74
N ALA A 105 -10.55 -1.89 -5.24
CA ALA A 105 -9.54 -2.07 -4.21
C ALA A 105 -8.16 -1.56 -4.67
N GLU A 106 -7.74 -1.91 -5.88
CA GLU A 106 -6.46 -1.49 -6.46
C GLU A 106 -6.38 0.03 -6.63
N GLN A 107 -7.43 0.69 -7.11
CA GLN A 107 -7.46 2.15 -7.24
C GLN A 107 -7.35 2.85 -5.89
N LEU A 108 -8.03 2.33 -4.85
CA LEU A 108 -7.94 2.87 -3.50
C LEU A 108 -6.54 2.67 -2.90
N ALA A 109 -5.94 1.49 -3.09
CA ALA A 109 -4.60 1.18 -2.64
C ALA A 109 -3.55 2.06 -3.34
N ASP A 110 -3.62 2.19 -4.67
CA ASP A 110 -2.68 3.00 -5.46
C ASP A 110 -2.72 4.47 -5.07
N HIS A 111 -3.92 5.04 -4.93
CA HIS A 111 -4.06 6.39 -4.42
C HIS A 111 -3.56 6.52 -2.97
N GLY A 112 -3.73 5.48 -2.16
CA GLY A 112 -3.24 5.41 -0.78
C GLY A 112 -1.72 5.41 -0.69
N VAL A 113 -1.03 4.70 -1.58
CA VAL A 113 0.45 4.71 -1.68
C VAL A 113 0.95 6.10 -2.05
N ASN A 114 0.30 6.76 -3.01
CA ASN A 114 0.72 8.08 -3.49
C ASN A 114 0.39 9.24 -2.54
N ALA A 115 -0.71 9.14 -1.79
CA ALA A 115 -1.26 10.28 -1.05
C ALA A 115 -1.69 9.96 0.39
N GLY A 116 -1.34 8.79 0.92
CA GLY A 116 -1.80 8.30 2.21
C GLY A 116 -3.25 7.82 2.18
N THR A 117 -3.58 6.86 3.05
CA THR A 117 -4.85 6.12 3.04
C THR A 117 -6.09 6.95 3.40
N ALA A 118 -5.93 8.04 4.15
CA ALA A 118 -7.07 8.87 4.56
C ALA A 118 -7.79 9.55 3.39
N ARG A 119 -7.06 9.94 2.32
CA ARG A 119 -7.63 10.60 1.14
C ARG A 119 -8.56 9.70 0.33
N PRO A 120 -8.14 8.50 -0.15
CA PRO A 120 -9.02 7.61 -0.88
C PRO A 120 -10.18 7.12 -0.01
N ALA A 121 -9.96 6.92 1.30
CA ALA A 121 -11.03 6.60 2.24
C ALA A 121 -12.13 7.68 2.27
N LYS A 122 -11.75 8.96 2.42
CA LYS A 122 -12.72 10.08 2.40
C LYS A 122 -13.44 10.21 1.08
N MET A 123 -12.74 10.02 -0.04
CA MET A 123 -13.35 10.07 -1.37
C MET A 123 -14.42 8.99 -1.52
N LEU A 124 -14.13 7.76 -1.11
CA LEU A 124 -15.10 6.67 -1.14
C LEU A 124 -16.28 6.92 -0.19
N GLN A 125 -16.00 7.31 1.06
CA GLN A 125 -17.03 7.65 2.03
C GLN A 125 -17.97 8.74 1.51
N TYR A 126 -17.41 9.81 0.95
CA TYR A 126 -18.18 10.90 0.34
C TYR A 126 -19.06 10.39 -0.81
N LEU A 127 -18.49 9.63 -1.74
CA LEU A 127 -19.23 9.05 -2.87
C LEU A 127 -20.41 8.17 -2.39
N LEU A 128 -20.18 7.31 -1.39
CA LEU A 128 -21.22 6.45 -0.81
C LEU A 128 -22.33 7.28 -0.14
N ALA A 129 -21.97 8.37 0.53
CA ALA A 129 -22.94 9.25 1.18
C ALA A 129 -23.77 10.06 0.18
N THR A 130 -23.16 10.62 -0.86
CA THR A 130 -23.85 11.54 -1.78
C THR A 130 -24.58 10.85 -2.91
N GLU A 131 -23.97 9.81 -3.51
CA GLU A 131 -24.52 9.16 -4.70
C GLU A 131 -25.33 7.90 -4.39
N PHE A 132 -25.05 7.26 -3.25
CA PHE A 132 -25.68 5.99 -2.86
C PHE A 132 -26.53 6.10 -1.58
N GLY A 133 -26.61 7.30 -0.98
CA GLY A 133 -27.45 7.56 0.19
C GLY A 133 -27.03 6.81 1.46
N VAL A 134 -25.80 6.29 1.52
CA VAL A 134 -25.30 5.55 2.68
C VAL A 134 -25.05 6.52 3.83
N LYS A 135 -25.69 6.27 4.98
CA LYS A 135 -25.47 7.08 6.19
C LYS A 135 -24.18 6.67 6.87
N LEU A 136 -23.12 7.46 6.66
CA LEU A 136 -21.81 7.25 7.28
C LEU A 136 -21.13 8.60 7.60
N VAL A 137 -20.06 8.56 8.39
CA VAL A 137 -19.21 9.72 8.66
C VAL A 137 -18.04 9.75 7.67
N VAL A 138 -17.75 10.93 7.10
CA VAL A 138 -16.61 11.15 6.20
C VAL A 138 -15.38 11.56 7.01
N ASP A 139 -14.70 10.59 7.62
CA ASP A 139 -13.54 10.80 8.52
C ASP A 139 -12.21 10.29 7.95
N GLY A 140 -12.24 9.51 6.87
CA GLY A 140 -11.06 8.88 6.28
C GLY A 140 -10.57 7.63 7.02
N GLN A 141 -11.37 7.11 7.95
CA GLN A 141 -11.09 5.86 8.64
C GLN A 141 -12.00 4.77 8.08
N VAL A 142 -11.40 3.73 7.50
CA VAL A 142 -12.14 2.55 7.09
C VAL A 142 -12.04 1.52 8.20
N GLY A 143 -13.05 1.52 9.08
CA GLY A 143 -13.11 0.61 10.21
C GLY A 143 -13.09 -0.86 9.80
N SER A 144 -12.56 -1.71 10.68
CA SER A 144 -12.77 -3.16 10.62
C SER A 144 -14.19 -3.47 11.13
N VAL A 145 -15.20 -3.38 10.27
CA VAL A 145 -16.59 -3.68 10.68
C VAL A 145 -16.99 -5.07 10.17
N PRO A 146 -17.63 -5.92 11.00
CA PRO A 146 -18.25 -7.15 10.52
C PRO A 146 -19.29 -6.81 9.46
N ARG A 147 -19.35 -7.65 8.42
CA ARG A 147 -20.33 -7.64 7.33
C ARG A 147 -21.70 -7.10 7.77
N ILE A 148 -21.96 -5.82 7.51
CA ILE A 148 -23.32 -5.28 7.60
C ILE A 148 -23.96 -5.65 6.28
N ASP A 149 -24.91 -6.59 6.35
CA ASP A 149 -25.86 -6.86 5.29
C ASP A 149 -26.69 -5.58 5.12
N THR A 150 -26.19 -4.65 4.30
CA THR A 150 -26.98 -3.50 3.92
C THR A 150 -28.04 -4.06 2.99
N GLY A 151 -29.20 -4.41 3.58
CA GLY A 151 -30.46 -4.61 2.87
C GLY A 151 -30.88 -3.33 2.17
N ILE A 152 -30.07 -2.89 1.21
CA ILE A 152 -30.43 -1.91 0.21
C ILE A 152 -31.04 -2.74 -0.92
N ASP A 153 -32.34 -2.96 -0.82
CA ASP A 153 -33.17 -3.24 -1.99
C ASP A 153 -33.16 -1.98 -2.87
N VAL A 154 -32.10 -1.79 -3.67
CA VAL A 154 -32.23 -0.96 -4.87
C VAL A 154 -33.03 -1.81 -5.84
N VAL A 155 -34.31 -1.49 -5.96
CA VAL A 155 -35.21 -2.02 -6.97
C VAL A 155 -34.49 -2.01 -8.32
N GLY A 156 -34.05 -3.19 -8.78
CA GLY A 156 -33.92 -3.49 -10.20
C GLY A 156 -32.55 -3.49 -10.88
N GLN A 157 -31.39 -3.46 -10.20
CA GLN A 157 -30.10 -3.74 -10.87
C GLN A 157 -29.08 -4.45 -9.95
N PRO A 158 -28.32 -5.46 -10.43
CA PRO A 158 -27.25 -6.09 -9.66
C PRO A 158 -26.04 -5.16 -9.65
N ALA A 159 -26.07 -4.14 -8.79
CA ALA A 159 -24.89 -3.34 -8.51
C ALA A 159 -24.03 -4.08 -7.47
N CYS A 160 -22.80 -4.43 -7.84
CA CYS A 160 -21.72 -4.80 -6.92
C CYS A 160 -21.48 -3.66 -5.91
N VAL A 161 -22.23 -3.63 -4.82
CA VAL A 161 -22.03 -2.63 -3.75
C VAL A 161 -20.78 -3.02 -2.96
N VAL A 162 -19.80 -2.13 -3.00
CA VAL A 162 -18.57 -2.19 -2.21
C VAL A 162 -18.95 -2.06 -0.74
N VAL A 163 -18.90 -3.16 0.02
CA VAL A 163 -19.16 -3.14 1.46
C VAL A 163 -17.93 -2.59 2.18
N LEU A 164 -17.91 -1.27 2.38
CA LEU A 164 -17.08 -0.60 3.37
C LEU A 164 -18.00 0.21 4.27
N ALA A 165 -18.63 -0.46 5.23
CA ALA A 165 -19.41 0.23 6.27
C ALA A 165 -18.45 0.83 7.30
N ALA A 166 -18.55 2.15 7.51
CA ALA A 166 -17.85 2.86 8.57
C ALA A 166 -18.31 2.37 9.95
N VAL A 167 -17.44 2.52 10.97
CA VAL A 167 -17.74 2.18 12.36
C VAL A 167 -18.94 3.02 12.83
N PRO A 168 -20.09 2.42 13.19
CA PRO A 168 -21.12 3.17 13.92
C PRO A 168 -20.60 3.43 15.33
N ARG A 169 -20.75 4.67 15.81
CA ARG A 169 -20.60 4.96 17.25
C ARG A 169 -21.78 4.41 18.02
#